data_AF-A0A2E2VEU8-F1
#
_entry.id   AF-A0A2E2VEU8-F1
#
_cell.length_a   1.000
_cell.length_b   1.000
_cell.length_c   1.000
_cell.angle_alpha   90.00
_cell.angle_beta   90.00
_cell.angle_gamma   90.00
#
_symmetry.space_group_name_H-M   'P 1'
#
loop_
_entity.id
_entity.type
_entity.pdbx_description
1 polymer ?
#
loop_
_entity_poly.entity_id
_entity_poly.type
_entity_poly.pdbx_seq_one_letter_code
_entity_poly.pdbx_strand_id
1 'polypeptide(L)'
;MNRYISPSPFHTFEPLRHDPLELIPSIQSSQGGDHTEIKSLEAIPSSILELEEGENPIMDPAMMLFLCSVAWKGDGRMPEPLDRGVSRERIGRFPIEGGNAIEYLLNHTIEKSDDGLHELLAKLTLGLDEEFLGEGGFSSGMGGLELCGWLDSRDVTNLRQAIQKGKWAVDPSEPLDGGVADAFRHLTIILRGAEKRKCGILMRRHS
;
A
#
# COMPACT_ATOMS: atom_id res chain seq x y z
N MET A 1 -7.68 -36.48 -10.56
CA MET A 1 -7.76 -35.61 -9.37
C MET A 1 -7.64 -34.19 -9.86
N ASN A 2 -8.70 -33.39 -9.74
CA ASN A 2 -8.65 -31.97 -10.10
C ASN A 2 -7.83 -31.28 -9.01
N ARG A 3 -6.60 -30.86 -9.31
CA ARG A 3 -5.82 -30.06 -8.37
C ARG A 3 -6.54 -28.72 -8.23
N TYR A 4 -7.05 -28.43 -7.03
CA TYR A 4 -7.53 -27.10 -6.71
C TYR A 4 -6.32 -26.15 -6.81
N ILE A 5 -6.35 -25.27 -7.80
CA ILE A 5 -5.39 -24.18 -7.95
C ILE A 5 -6.02 -23.01 -7.20
N SER A 6 -5.44 -22.64 -6.06
CA SER A 6 -5.89 -21.45 -5.32
C SER A 6 -5.76 -20.22 -6.22
N PRO A 7 -6.72 -19.29 -6.22
CA PRO A 7 -6.55 -18.03 -6.93
C PRO A 7 -5.32 -17.30 -6.40
N SER A 8 -4.62 -16.58 -7.28
CA SER A 8 -3.48 -15.73 -6.88
C SER A 8 -3.93 -14.69 -5.85
N PRO A 9 -3.06 -14.27 -4.90
CA PRO A 9 -3.37 -13.20 -3.95
C PRO A 9 -3.92 -11.94 -4.62
N PHE A 10 -4.80 -11.22 -3.91
CA PHE A 10 -5.32 -9.94 -4.39
C PHE A 10 -4.63 -8.79 -3.69
N HIS A 11 -4.32 -7.74 -4.43
CA HIS A 11 -3.71 -6.52 -3.92
C HIS A 11 -4.68 -5.35 -4.02
N THR A 12 -4.78 -4.55 -2.96
CA THR A 12 -5.56 -3.30 -2.96
C THR A 12 -4.69 -2.11 -2.59
N PHE A 13 -5.18 -0.93 -2.98
CA PHE A 13 -4.52 0.35 -2.73
C PHE A 13 -5.50 1.25 -1.98
N GLU A 14 -5.26 1.44 -0.69
CA GLU A 14 -6.10 2.28 0.15
C GLU A 14 -5.59 3.72 0.16
N PRO A 15 -6.47 4.73 0.14
CA PRO A 15 -6.09 6.12 0.37
C PRO A 15 -5.37 6.29 1.71
N LEU A 16 -4.17 6.86 1.69
CA LEU A 16 -3.33 7.08 2.87
C LEU A 16 -3.42 8.55 3.32
N ARG A 17 -3.70 8.79 4.61
CA ARG A 17 -3.74 10.12 5.20
C ARG A 17 -2.45 10.46 5.96
N HIS A 18 -2.00 9.54 6.80
CA HIS A 18 -0.87 9.73 7.70
C HIS A 18 0.28 8.84 7.22
N ASP A 19 1.52 9.34 7.27
CA ASP A 19 2.68 8.57 6.84
C ASP A 19 2.96 7.45 7.86
N PRO A 20 3.02 6.17 7.43
CA PRO A 20 3.36 5.05 8.29
C PRO A 20 4.63 5.25 9.12
N LEU A 21 5.69 5.86 8.57
CA LEU A 21 6.93 6.07 9.31
C LEU A 21 6.76 7.03 10.49
N GLU A 22 5.91 8.04 10.33
CA GLU A 22 5.63 9.01 11.39
C GLU A 22 4.79 8.37 12.51
N LEU A 23 4.04 7.30 12.21
CA LEU A 23 3.15 6.62 13.14
C LEU A 23 3.82 5.52 13.96
N ILE A 24 4.91 4.92 13.47
CA ILE A 24 5.58 3.79 14.12
C ILE A 24 5.91 4.07 15.60
N PRO A 25 6.54 5.20 15.98
CA PRO A 25 6.86 5.47 17.37
C PRO A 25 5.62 5.55 18.27
N SER A 26 4.56 6.23 17.81
CA SER A 26 3.31 6.35 18.56
C SER A 26 2.59 5.01 18.70
N ILE A 27 2.66 4.15 17.68
CA ILE A 27 2.12 2.79 17.75
C ILE A 27 2.93 1.92 18.71
N GLN A 28 4.26 2.02 18.71
CA GLN A 28 5.11 1.31 19.67
C GLN A 28 4.81 1.75 21.12
N SER A 29 4.62 3.05 21.35
CA SER A 29 4.18 3.57 22.66
C SER A 29 2.82 2.98 23.06
N SER A 30 1.89 2.95 22.10
CA SER A 30 0.56 2.37 22.29
C SER A 30 0.60 0.88 22.59
N GLN A 31 1.55 0.11 22.06
CA GLN A 31 1.70 -1.31 22.40
C GLN A 31 2.11 -1.50 23.87
N GLY A 32 2.69 -0.48 24.51
CA GLY A 32 2.94 -0.41 25.94
C GLY A 32 1.83 0.23 26.78
N GLY A 33 0.69 0.55 26.16
CA GLY A 33 -0.50 1.10 26.82
C GLY A 33 -0.59 2.63 26.87
N ASP A 34 0.32 3.37 26.23
CA ASP A 34 0.17 4.83 26.05
C ASP A 34 -0.44 5.14 24.67
N HIS A 35 -1.74 5.40 24.65
CA HIS A 35 -2.47 5.66 23.42
C HIS A 35 -2.66 7.15 23.13
N THR A 36 -2.05 8.03 23.93
CA THR A 36 -2.28 9.48 23.91
C THR A 36 -2.06 10.06 22.51
N GLU A 37 -0.92 9.73 21.89
CA GLU A 37 -0.54 10.27 20.58
C GLU A 37 -1.46 9.75 19.48
N ILE A 38 -1.69 8.43 19.40
CA ILE A 38 -2.51 7.85 18.34
C ILE A 38 -3.99 8.28 18.43
N LYS A 39 -4.51 8.54 19.63
CA LYS A 39 -5.87 9.05 19.83
C LYS A 39 -6.03 10.52 19.44
N SER A 40 -4.93 11.26 19.39
CA SER A 40 -4.93 12.66 18.95
C SER A 40 -5.03 12.82 17.43
N LEU A 41 -4.84 11.72 16.67
CA LEU A 41 -4.92 11.73 15.22
C LEU A 41 -6.35 12.04 14.75
N GLU A 42 -6.44 12.86 13.69
CA GLU A 42 -7.72 13.15 13.07
C GLU A 42 -8.20 11.99 12.19
N ALA A 43 -9.51 11.77 12.19
CA ALA A 43 -10.21 10.79 11.34
C ALA A 43 -9.66 9.37 11.45
N ILE A 44 -9.59 8.89 12.69
CA ILE A 44 -9.29 7.51 13.05
C ILE A 44 -10.58 6.77 13.44
N PRO A 45 -10.63 5.44 13.32
CA PRO A 45 -11.81 4.65 13.67
C PRO A 45 -12.00 4.60 15.19
N SER A 46 -13.25 4.38 15.62
CA SER A 46 -13.59 4.34 17.05
C SER A 46 -12.83 3.26 17.81
N SER A 47 -12.46 2.16 17.15
CA SER A 47 -11.65 1.10 17.73
C SER A 47 -10.29 1.59 18.28
N ILE A 48 -9.71 2.66 17.72
CA ILE A 48 -8.50 3.29 18.27
C ILE A 48 -8.84 4.25 19.41
N LEU A 49 -9.93 5.02 19.26
CA LEU A 49 -10.38 5.98 20.27
C LEU A 49 -10.83 5.31 21.58
N GLU A 50 -11.33 4.08 21.48
CA GLU A 50 -11.87 3.27 22.59
C GLU A 50 -10.80 2.47 23.34
N LEU A 51 -9.52 2.53 22.95
CA LEU A 51 -8.43 1.89 23.70
C LEU A 51 -8.37 2.43 25.13
N GLU A 52 -8.00 1.63 26.12
CA GLU A 52 -7.94 2.04 27.53
C GLU A 52 -6.52 2.44 27.92
N GLU A 53 -6.32 3.67 28.40
CA GLU A 53 -4.98 4.14 28.80
C GLU A 53 -4.40 3.28 29.94
N GLY A 54 -3.15 2.87 29.77
CA GLY A 54 -2.44 1.99 30.68
C GLY A 54 -2.65 0.49 30.42
N GLU A 55 -3.47 0.12 29.43
CA GLU A 55 -3.67 -1.27 29.01
C GLU A 55 -3.07 -1.54 27.63
N ASN A 56 -2.52 -2.73 27.43
CA ASN A 56 -2.03 -3.11 26.11
C ASN A 56 -3.21 -3.32 25.15
N PRO A 57 -3.11 -2.87 23.88
CA PRO A 57 -4.18 -3.02 22.92
C PRO A 57 -4.33 -4.49 22.50
N ILE A 58 -5.55 -4.89 22.16
CA ILE A 58 -5.82 -6.22 21.59
C ILE A 58 -5.27 -6.32 20.15
N MET A 59 -5.11 -5.18 19.47
CA MET A 59 -4.63 -5.09 18.10
C MET A 59 -3.11 -5.14 18.02
N ASP A 60 -2.59 -5.91 17.08
CA ASP A 60 -1.16 -5.92 16.74
C ASP A 60 -0.71 -4.62 16.05
N PRO A 61 0.62 -4.36 15.96
CA PRO A 61 1.16 -3.13 15.38
C PRO A 61 0.76 -2.91 13.91
N ALA A 62 0.72 -3.96 13.07
CA ALA A 62 0.32 -3.82 11.66
C ALA A 62 -1.15 -3.41 11.53
N MET A 63 -2.04 -4.00 12.33
CA MET A 63 -3.44 -3.59 12.39
C MET A 63 -3.57 -2.13 12.83
N MET A 64 -2.86 -1.74 13.89
CA MET A 64 -2.87 -0.35 14.35
C MET A 64 -2.33 0.62 13.29
N LEU A 65 -1.25 0.24 12.60
CA LEU A 65 -0.68 1.02 11.50
C LEU A 65 -1.69 1.21 10.39
N PHE A 66 -2.38 0.15 9.96
CA PHE A 66 -3.45 0.25 8.98
C PHE A 66 -4.56 1.21 9.42
N LEU A 67 -5.08 1.02 10.64
CA LEU A 67 -6.19 1.82 11.16
C LEU A 67 -5.81 3.29 11.33
N CYS A 68 -4.57 3.58 11.73
CA CYS A 68 -4.09 4.96 11.91
C CYS A 68 -3.64 5.61 10.60
N SER A 69 -3.25 4.85 9.58
CA SER A 69 -2.71 5.40 8.33
C SER A 69 -3.78 5.74 7.28
N VAL A 70 -4.87 4.96 7.23
CA VAL A 70 -5.90 5.07 6.18
C VAL A 70 -6.71 6.36 6.31
N ALA A 71 -7.09 6.94 5.18
CA ALA A 71 -7.89 8.15 5.11
C ALA A 71 -9.40 7.89 5.35
N TRP A 72 -9.76 7.48 6.57
CA TRP A 72 -11.15 7.20 6.93
C TRP A 72 -12.10 8.37 6.66
N LYS A 73 -13.35 8.03 6.39
CA LYS A 73 -14.44 9.01 6.34
C LYS A 73 -14.78 9.48 7.75
N GLY A 74 -15.36 10.68 7.87
CA GLY A 74 -15.71 11.27 9.17
C GLY A 74 -16.74 10.48 9.98
N ASP A 75 -17.41 9.49 9.39
CA ASP A 75 -18.32 8.55 10.04
C ASP A 75 -17.63 7.22 10.42
N GLY A 76 -16.30 7.15 10.37
CA GLY A 76 -15.50 5.96 10.69
C GLY A 76 -15.57 4.86 9.62
N ARG A 77 -16.19 5.12 8.46
CA ARG A 77 -16.26 4.14 7.37
C ARG A 77 -15.01 4.17 6.50
N MET A 78 -14.76 3.03 5.85
CA MET A 78 -13.73 2.89 4.83
C MET A 78 -13.84 3.99 3.76
N PRO A 79 -12.70 4.50 3.27
CA PRO A 79 -12.69 5.49 2.21
C PRO A 79 -13.30 4.96 0.91
N GLU A 80 -13.69 5.87 0.03
CA GLU A 80 -14.01 5.51 -1.35
C GLU A 80 -12.76 4.94 -2.03
N PRO A 81 -12.88 3.91 -2.89
CA PRO A 81 -11.75 3.42 -3.70
C PRO A 81 -11.11 4.53 -4.54
N LEU A 82 -9.80 4.43 -4.81
CA LEU A 82 -9.06 5.41 -5.61
C LEU A 82 -9.39 5.36 -7.10
N ASP A 83 -10.02 4.29 -7.57
CA ASP A 83 -10.34 4.04 -8.96
C ASP A 83 -11.83 3.77 -9.18
N ARG A 84 -12.18 3.44 -10.43
CA ARG A 84 -13.45 2.83 -10.80
C ARG A 84 -13.17 1.35 -11.01
N GLY A 85 -13.83 0.48 -10.23
CA GLY A 85 -13.39 -0.87 -9.85
C GLY A 85 -12.76 -1.81 -10.90
N VAL A 86 -12.90 -1.56 -12.20
CA VAL A 86 -12.17 -2.30 -13.25
C VAL A 86 -10.65 -2.19 -13.06
N SER A 87 -10.11 -1.04 -12.63
CA SER A 87 -8.66 -0.90 -12.48
C SER A 87 -8.13 -1.65 -11.28
N ARG A 88 -8.87 -1.61 -10.17
CA ARG A 88 -8.63 -2.39 -8.96
C ARG A 88 -8.56 -3.89 -9.25
N GLU A 89 -9.50 -4.43 -10.03
CA GLU A 89 -9.45 -5.84 -10.39
C GLU A 89 -8.23 -6.19 -11.25
N ARG A 90 -7.90 -5.34 -12.21
CA ARG A 90 -6.81 -5.57 -13.17
C ARG A 90 -5.43 -5.50 -12.54
N ILE A 91 -5.20 -4.54 -11.65
CA ILE A 91 -3.92 -4.41 -10.95
C ILE A 91 -3.84 -5.32 -9.72
N GLY A 92 -4.98 -5.61 -9.09
CA GLY A 92 -5.04 -6.35 -7.83
C GLY A 92 -4.81 -7.84 -8.00
N ARG A 93 -5.21 -8.43 -9.14
CA ARG A 93 -4.95 -9.83 -9.50
C ARG A 93 -4.27 -9.85 -10.87
N PHE A 94 -3.02 -9.43 -10.91
CA PHE A 94 -2.25 -9.44 -12.15
C PHE A 94 -2.04 -10.89 -12.64
N PRO A 95 -2.02 -11.17 -13.96
CA PRO A 95 -2.01 -12.55 -14.48
C PRO A 95 -0.61 -13.19 -14.43
N ILE A 96 -0.01 -13.22 -13.24
CA ILE A 96 1.28 -13.86 -12.92
C ILE A 96 1.17 -14.67 -11.63
N GLU A 97 2.19 -15.48 -11.34
CA GLU A 97 2.34 -16.07 -10.01
C GLU A 97 2.44 -14.97 -8.94
N GLY A 98 1.78 -15.15 -7.80
CA GLY A 98 1.70 -14.14 -6.73
C GLY A 98 0.73 -12.97 -7.01
N GLY A 99 0.42 -12.66 -8.27
CA GLY A 99 -0.61 -11.68 -8.65
C GLY A 99 -0.25 -10.21 -8.40
N ASN A 100 0.99 -9.91 -8.06
CA ASN A 100 1.46 -8.56 -7.72
C ASN A 100 1.90 -7.78 -8.97
N ALA A 101 1.08 -6.84 -9.43
CA ALA A 101 1.41 -6.00 -10.59
C ALA A 101 2.61 -5.06 -10.35
N ILE A 102 2.88 -4.64 -9.12
CA ILE A 102 3.95 -3.69 -8.82
C ILE A 102 5.31 -4.40 -8.86
N GLU A 103 5.37 -5.61 -8.29
CA GLU A 103 6.52 -6.51 -8.43
C GLU A 103 6.77 -6.87 -9.91
N TYR A 104 5.71 -7.13 -10.68
CA TYR A 104 5.83 -7.34 -12.12
C TYR A 104 6.49 -6.16 -12.83
N LEU A 105 6.06 -4.93 -12.52
CA LEU A 105 6.66 -3.71 -13.07
C LEU A 105 8.14 -3.60 -12.69
N LEU A 106 8.51 -3.86 -11.43
CA LEU A 106 9.92 -3.83 -11.01
C LEU A 106 10.79 -4.81 -11.81
N ASN A 107 10.28 -6.01 -12.07
CA ASN A 107 11.04 -7.08 -12.71
C ASN A 107 11.11 -6.97 -14.23
N HIS A 108 10.20 -6.25 -14.87
CA HIS A 108 10.08 -6.20 -16.33
C HIS A 108 10.16 -4.79 -16.92
N THR A 109 10.58 -3.82 -16.12
CA THR A 109 10.88 -2.46 -16.61
C THR A 109 12.37 -2.18 -16.47
N ILE A 110 12.92 -1.44 -17.44
CA ILE A 110 14.29 -0.91 -17.41
C ILE A 110 14.20 0.59 -17.30
N GLU A 111 14.64 1.13 -16.16
CA GLU A 111 14.71 2.56 -15.93
C GLU A 111 15.90 3.18 -16.71
N LYS A 112 15.63 4.22 -17.50
CA LYS A 112 16.64 4.88 -18.37
C LYS A 112 17.16 6.21 -17.81
N SER A 113 16.68 6.59 -16.63
CA SER A 113 17.01 7.84 -15.97
C SER A 113 16.80 7.71 -14.48
N ASP A 114 17.47 8.51 -13.68
CA ASP A 114 17.28 8.55 -12.24
C ASP A 114 16.02 9.37 -11.83
N ASP A 115 14.87 9.07 -12.43
CA ASP A 115 13.59 9.73 -12.09
C ASP A 115 12.92 9.05 -10.87
N GLY A 116 13.54 8.01 -10.30
CA GLY A 116 13.10 7.32 -9.08
C GLY A 116 11.96 6.31 -9.30
N LEU A 117 11.74 5.84 -10.53
CA LEU A 117 10.64 4.92 -10.85
C LEU A 117 10.76 3.62 -10.06
N HIS A 118 11.92 2.95 -10.13
CA HIS A 118 12.11 1.67 -9.45
C HIS A 118 12.15 1.84 -7.93
N GLU A 119 12.73 2.93 -7.42
CA GLU A 119 12.74 3.23 -5.98
C GLU A 119 11.30 3.36 -5.43
N LEU A 120 10.44 4.12 -6.11
CA LEU A 120 9.05 4.32 -5.69
C LEU A 120 8.20 3.05 -5.83
N LEU A 121 8.42 2.24 -6.88
CA LEU A 121 7.75 0.94 -7.02
C LEU A 121 8.22 -0.05 -5.93
N ALA A 122 9.51 -0.04 -5.58
CA ALA A 122 10.07 -0.85 -4.51
C ALA A 122 9.51 -0.43 -3.16
N LYS A 123 9.48 0.88 -2.86
CA LYS A 123 8.85 1.42 -1.64
C LYS A 123 7.38 1.01 -1.52
N LEU A 124 6.62 1.07 -2.62
CA LEU A 124 5.21 0.66 -2.62
C LEU A 124 5.01 -0.84 -2.37
N THR A 125 5.98 -1.67 -2.76
CA THR A 125 5.88 -3.14 -2.67
C THR A 125 6.47 -3.69 -1.38
N LEU A 126 7.57 -3.13 -0.91
CA LEU A 126 8.42 -3.70 0.15
C LEU A 126 8.65 -2.72 1.30
N GLY A 127 8.14 -1.49 1.23
CA GLY A 127 8.51 -0.45 2.20
C GLY A 127 8.16 -0.76 3.66
N LEU A 128 7.14 -1.61 3.91
CA LEU A 128 6.77 -2.04 5.27
C LEU A 128 7.30 -3.43 5.62
N ASP A 129 8.00 -4.10 4.70
CA ASP A 129 8.70 -5.33 5.00
C ASP A 129 9.80 -5.05 6.03
N GLU A 130 9.97 -5.96 7.01
CA GLU A 130 10.85 -5.74 8.16
C GLU A 130 12.30 -5.48 7.76
N GLU A 131 12.77 -6.10 6.66
CA GLU A 131 14.13 -5.91 6.17
C GLU A 131 14.38 -4.49 5.63
N PHE A 132 13.33 -3.88 5.05
CA PHE A 132 13.39 -2.54 4.47
C PHE A 132 13.02 -1.45 5.48
N LEU A 133 12.07 -1.74 6.36
CA LEU A 133 11.59 -0.83 7.39
C LEU A 133 12.57 -0.72 8.56
N GLY A 134 13.28 -1.81 8.88
CA GLY A 134 14.15 -1.91 10.05
C GLY A 134 13.41 -2.14 11.36
N GLU A 135 12.08 -2.27 11.31
CA GLU A 135 11.19 -2.47 12.45
C GLU A 135 10.24 -3.64 12.19
N GLY A 136 10.11 -4.53 13.18
CA GLY A 136 9.29 -5.74 13.07
C GLY A 136 7.81 -5.53 13.40
N GLY A 137 6.95 -6.43 12.91
CA GLY A 137 5.54 -6.52 13.31
C GLY A 137 4.59 -5.55 12.61
N PHE A 138 5.06 -4.78 11.62
CA PHE A 138 4.25 -3.80 10.87
C PHE A 138 3.79 -4.29 9.49
N SER A 139 4.36 -5.37 8.95
CA SER A 139 3.97 -5.96 7.66
C SER A 139 2.83 -6.95 7.79
N SER A 140 2.77 -7.73 8.86
CA SER A 140 1.84 -8.84 9.04
C SER A 140 1.07 -8.72 10.34
N GLY A 141 -0.27 -8.78 10.26
CA GLY A 141 -1.16 -8.58 11.40
C GLY A 141 -2.32 -9.57 11.47
N MET A 142 -3.16 -9.38 12.48
CA MET A 142 -4.34 -10.16 12.78
C MET A 142 -5.31 -10.21 11.60
N GLY A 143 -6.03 -11.33 11.49
CA GLY A 143 -7.05 -11.52 10.45
C GLY A 143 -6.48 -11.67 9.03
N GLY A 144 -5.19 -11.99 8.89
CA GLY A 144 -4.53 -12.13 7.59
C GLY A 144 -4.22 -10.78 6.93
N LEU A 145 -4.04 -9.73 7.73
CA LEU A 145 -3.62 -8.42 7.25
C LEU A 145 -2.15 -8.50 6.80
N GLU A 146 -1.90 -8.22 5.52
CA GLU A 146 -0.54 -8.14 4.96
C GLU A 146 -0.32 -6.77 4.31
N LEU A 147 0.37 -5.87 4.99
CA LEU A 147 0.77 -4.56 4.49
C LEU A 147 2.08 -4.67 3.71
N CYS A 148 2.09 -4.18 2.47
CA CYS A 148 3.24 -4.27 1.58
C CYS A 148 4.13 -3.03 1.72
N GLY A 149 3.63 -1.89 1.27
CA GLY A 149 4.36 -0.63 1.28
C GLY A 149 3.40 0.53 1.02
N TRP A 150 3.94 1.74 1.02
CA TRP A 150 3.13 2.95 0.83
C TRP A 150 3.87 3.99 0.00
N LEU A 151 3.11 4.96 -0.48
CA LEU A 151 3.64 6.20 -1.04
C LEU A 151 2.91 7.35 -0.35
N ASP A 152 3.65 8.37 0.07
CA ASP A 152 3.04 9.61 0.55
C ASP A 152 2.41 10.41 -0.63
N SER A 153 1.80 11.56 -0.33
CA SER A 153 1.18 12.38 -1.38
C SER A 153 2.17 12.93 -2.43
N ARG A 154 3.43 13.16 -2.04
CA ARG A 154 4.50 13.65 -2.94
C ARG A 154 5.00 12.52 -3.81
N ASP A 155 5.25 11.36 -3.23
CA ASP A 155 5.64 10.12 -3.89
C ASP A 155 4.63 9.70 -4.95
N VAL A 156 3.33 9.80 -4.64
CA VAL A 156 2.25 9.55 -5.62
C VAL A 156 2.40 10.43 -6.85
N THR A 157 2.64 11.74 -6.66
CA THR A 157 2.87 12.67 -7.76
C THR A 157 4.17 12.34 -8.50
N ASN A 158 5.25 12.03 -7.79
CA ASN A 158 6.54 11.68 -8.36
C ASN A 158 6.46 10.42 -9.21
N LEU A 159 5.86 9.34 -8.70
CA LEU A 159 5.70 8.07 -9.42
C LEU A 159 4.83 8.27 -10.66
N ARG A 160 3.73 9.02 -10.55
CA ARG A 160 2.89 9.33 -11.72
C ARG A 160 3.67 10.09 -12.79
N GLN A 161 4.50 11.06 -12.40
CA GLN A 161 5.33 11.81 -13.32
C GLN A 161 6.41 10.92 -13.96
N ALA A 162 7.07 10.06 -13.19
CA ALA A 162 8.06 9.11 -13.69
C ALA A 162 7.47 8.19 -14.75
N ILE A 163 6.28 7.62 -14.50
CA ILE A 163 5.56 6.80 -15.48
C ILE A 163 5.25 7.60 -16.75
N GLN A 164 4.74 8.83 -16.62
CA GLN A 164 4.32 9.67 -17.75
C GLN A 164 5.47 10.24 -18.59
N LYS A 165 6.62 10.54 -17.98
CA LYS A 165 7.82 11.00 -18.70
C LYS A 165 8.32 9.92 -19.67
N GLY A 166 8.01 8.64 -19.42
CA GLY A 166 8.36 7.55 -20.33
C GLY A 166 9.85 7.29 -20.43
N LYS A 167 10.65 7.69 -19.43
CA LYS A 167 12.09 7.41 -19.38
C LYS A 167 12.38 6.00 -18.84
N TRP A 168 11.64 5.03 -19.37
CA TRP A 168 11.76 3.63 -19.06
C TRP A 168 11.52 2.83 -20.34
N ALA A 169 11.89 1.56 -20.34
CA ALA A 169 11.54 0.61 -21.40
C ALA A 169 11.02 -0.69 -20.80
N VAL A 170 10.28 -1.42 -21.60
CA VAL A 170 9.93 -2.81 -21.31
C VAL A 170 11.19 -3.66 -21.47
N ASP A 171 11.44 -4.55 -20.50
CA ASP A 171 12.50 -5.54 -20.62
C ASP A 171 12.21 -6.49 -21.81
N PRO A 172 13.17 -6.74 -22.71
CA PRO A 172 12.99 -7.70 -23.81
C PRO A 172 12.58 -9.12 -23.37
N SER A 173 12.82 -9.51 -22.11
CA SER A 173 12.38 -10.78 -21.53
C SER A 173 11.01 -10.70 -20.85
N GLU A 174 10.21 -9.65 -21.09
CA GLU A 174 8.84 -9.57 -20.59
C GLU A 174 8.03 -10.81 -21.02
N PRO A 175 7.41 -11.54 -20.08
CA PRO A 175 6.69 -12.77 -20.39
C PRO A 175 5.29 -12.52 -20.98
N LEU A 176 4.65 -11.39 -20.65
CA LEU A 176 3.30 -11.05 -21.10
C LEU A 176 3.36 -9.92 -22.13
N ASP A 177 2.90 -10.16 -23.34
CA ASP A 177 2.83 -9.12 -24.38
C ASP A 177 1.95 -7.95 -23.92
N GLY A 178 2.59 -6.79 -23.66
CA GLY A 178 1.93 -5.57 -23.21
C GLY A 178 1.56 -5.54 -21.72
N GLY A 179 2.07 -6.47 -20.90
CA GLY A 179 1.80 -6.53 -19.46
C GLY A 179 2.21 -5.26 -18.73
N VAL A 180 3.42 -4.76 -18.98
CA VAL A 180 3.99 -3.54 -18.37
C VAL A 180 3.13 -2.34 -18.72
N ALA A 181 2.72 -2.22 -19.99
CA ALA A 181 1.86 -1.14 -20.45
C ALA A 181 0.48 -1.18 -19.77
N ASP A 182 -0.10 -2.38 -19.60
CA ASP A 182 -1.39 -2.55 -18.93
C ASP A 182 -1.32 -2.23 -17.44
N ALA A 183 -0.30 -2.74 -16.74
CA ALA A 183 -0.05 -2.47 -15.34
C ALA A 183 0.17 -0.98 -15.08
N PHE A 184 1.04 -0.30 -15.84
CA PHE A 184 1.23 1.15 -15.70
C PHE A 184 -0.03 1.95 -16.01
N ARG A 185 -0.83 1.54 -17.00
CA ARG A 185 -2.11 2.19 -17.30
C ARG A 185 -3.05 2.17 -16.10
N HIS A 186 -3.19 1.03 -15.43
CA HIS A 186 -4.05 0.90 -14.26
C HIS A 186 -3.48 1.55 -13.00
N LEU A 187 -2.17 1.43 -12.77
CA LEU A 187 -1.50 2.13 -11.67
C LEU A 187 -1.66 3.65 -11.81
N THR A 188 -1.51 4.18 -13.01
CA THR A 188 -1.71 5.62 -13.29
C THR A 188 -3.13 6.09 -12.95
N ILE A 189 -4.16 5.25 -13.13
CA ILE A 189 -5.55 5.59 -12.74
C ILE A 189 -5.66 5.75 -11.23
N ILE A 190 -5.07 4.83 -10.46
CA ILE A 190 -5.06 4.87 -8.99
C ILE A 190 -4.29 6.09 -8.50
N LEU A 191 -3.10 6.34 -9.04
CA LEU A 191 -2.27 7.50 -8.67
C LEU A 191 -2.97 8.82 -8.96
N ARG A 192 -3.69 8.95 -10.10
CA ARG A 192 -4.51 10.13 -10.40
C ARG A 192 -5.65 10.31 -9.40
N GLY A 193 -6.26 9.21 -8.95
CA GLY A 193 -7.28 9.23 -7.90
C GLY A 193 -6.76 9.78 -6.58
N ALA A 194 -5.57 9.32 -6.17
CA ALA A 194 -4.89 9.75 -4.95
C ALA A 194 -4.45 11.21 -5.04
N GLU A 195 -3.82 11.61 -6.14
CA GLU A 195 -3.39 13.00 -6.38
C GLU A 195 -4.58 13.98 -6.37
N LYS A 196 -5.72 13.62 -6.99
CA LYS A 196 -6.94 14.43 -6.95
C LYS A 196 -7.45 14.64 -5.51
N ARG A 197 -7.26 13.66 -4.64
CA ARG A 197 -7.65 13.69 -3.23
C ARG A 197 -6.55 14.23 -2.31
N LYS A 198 -5.37 14.52 -2.85
CA LYS A 198 -4.18 14.96 -2.11
C LYS A 198 -3.80 13.99 -0.98
N CYS A 199 -3.91 12.70 -1.25
CA CYS A 199 -3.59 11.64 -0.30
C CYS A 199 -2.49 10.72 -0.88
N GLY A 200 -1.84 9.96 -0.03
CA GLY A 200 -0.95 8.88 -0.45
C GLY A 200 -1.72 7.61 -0.82
N ILE A 201 -0.99 6.50 -0.99
CA ILE A 201 -1.55 5.16 -1.18
C ILE A 201 -0.84 4.15 -0.26
N LEU A 202 -1.61 3.22 0.29
CA LEU A 202 -1.13 2.06 1.06
C LEU A 202 -1.46 0.78 0.29
N MET A 203 -0.47 -0.03 -0.02
CA MET A 203 -0.67 -1.31 -0.68
C MET A 203 -0.85 -2.43 0.35
N ARG A 204 -1.87 -3.25 0.11
CA ARG A 204 -2.21 -4.38 0.97
C ARG A 204 -2.43 -5.64 0.14
N ARG A 205 -1.93 -6.77 0.63
CA ARG A 205 -2.19 -8.11 0.09
C ARG A 205 -3.30 -8.80 0.87
N HIS A 206 -4.08 -9.59 0.15
CA HIS A 206 -5.17 -10.41 0.65
C HIS A 206 -4.91 -11.85 0.22
N SER A 207 -4.71 -12.71 1.22
CA SER A 207 -4.49 -14.15 1.07
C SER A 207 -5.82 -14.91 0.97
#